data_AF-A0A2S4N8K6-F1
#
_entry.id   AF-A0A2S4N8K6-F1
#
_cell.length_a   1.000
_cell.length_b   1.000
_cell.length_c   1.000
_cell.angle_alpha   90.00
_cell.angle_beta   90.00
_cell.angle_gamma   90.00
#
_symmetry.space_group_name_H-M   'P 1'
#
loop_
_entity.id
_entity.type
_entity.pdbx_description
1 polymer ?
#
loop_
_entity_poly.entity_id
_entity_poly.type
_entity_poly.pdbx_seq_one_letter_code
_entity_poly.pdbx_strand_id
1 'polypeptide(L)'
;MKNYRLFLPILFFILSIYTSTAQTDTLKVIEHFTKITKNKPYRNYKNIEALNTVAEYIYNEFSKYSQKTHYQEYTVDVKFYKNVICNFGKSKS
;
A
#
# COMPACT_ATOMS: atom_id res chain seq x y z
N MET A 1 -33.81 -1.93 -43.58
CA MET A 1 -33.20 -2.46 -42.34
C MET A 1 -32.01 -1.58 -42.00
N LYS A 2 -32.06 -0.78 -40.92
CA LYS A 2 -31.03 0.24 -40.61
C LYS A 2 -29.68 -0.43 -40.30
N ASN A 3 -28.60 0.15 -40.79
CA ASN A 3 -27.24 -0.43 -40.85
C ASN A 3 -26.46 -0.27 -39.52
N TYR A 4 -27.13 -0.33 -38.38
CA TYR A 4 -26.54 -0.05 -37.04
C TYR A 4 -25.47 -1.05 -36.61
N ARG A 5 -25.33 -2.18 -37.33
CA ARG A 5 -24.30 -3.21 -37.08
C ARG A 5 -22.87 -2.69 -37.17
N LEU A 6 -22.61 -1.63 -37.95
CA LEU A 6 -21.26 -1.05 -38.10
C LEU A 6 -20.87 -0.10 -36.94
N PHE A 7 -21.86 0.47 -36.24
CA PHE A 7 -21.61 1.44 -35.16
C PHE A 7 -21.34 0.78 -33.80
N LEU A 8 -21.84 -0.44 -33.61
CA LEU A 8 -21.64 -1.21 -32.38
C LEU A 8 -20.15 -1.49 -32.05
N PRO A 9 -19.28 -1.93 -32.99
CA PRO A 9 -17.86 -2.14 -32.68
C PRO A 9 -17.10 -0.84 -32.41
N ILE A 10 -17.51 0.29 -33.02
CA ILE A 10 -16.89 1.60 -32.77
C ILE A 10 -17.17 2.05 -31.33
N LEU A 11 -18.39 1.81 -30.83
CA LEU A 11 -18.74 2.08 -29.44
C LEU A 11 -17.90 1.24 -28.46
N PHE A 12 -17.72 -0.06 -28.73
CA PHE A 12 -16.85 -0.92 -27.92
C PHE A 12 -15.37 -0.49 -27.96
N PHE A 13 -14.88 0.00 -29.11
CA PHE A 13 -13.53 0.53 -29.23
C PHE A 13 -13.33 1.80 -28.39
N ILE A 14 -14.30 2.73 -28.39
CA ILE A 14 -14.26 3.93 -27.55
C ILE A 14 -14.35 3.60 -26.05
N LEU A 15 -15.15 2.59 -25.66
CA LEU A 15 -15.19 2.15 -24.27
C LEU A 15 -13.87 1.47 -23.82
N SER A 16 -13.15 0.81 -24.73
CA SER A 16 -11.88 0.16 -24.40
C SER A 16 -10.74 1.12 -24.07
N ILE A 17 -10.83 2.40 -24.49
CA ILE A 17 -9.82 3.42 -24.19
C ILE A 17 -9.91 3.91 -22.73
N TYR A 18 -11.00 3.59 -22.02
CA TYR A 18 -11.17 3.87 -20.59
C TYR A 18 -10.67 2.74 -19.69
N THR A 19 -9.90 1.78 -20.22
CA THR A 19 -9.22 0.78 -19.37
C THR A 19 -8.41 1.50 -18.30
N SER A 20 -8.82 1.30 -17.05
CA SER A 20 -8.35 2.03 -15.88
C SER A 20 -6.82 2.00 -15.80
N THR A 21 -6.19 3.16 -15.95
CA THR A 21 -4.81 3.31 -15.51
C THR A 21 -4.83 3.25 -13.97
N ALA A 22 -4.04 2.36 -13.38
CA ALA A 22 -3.75 2.44 -11.95
C ALA A 22 -2.84 3.65 -11.74
N GLN A 23 -3.42 4.85 -11.75
CA GLN A 23 -2.66 6.08 -11.53
C GLN A 23 -2.35 6.19 -10.03
N THR A 24 -1.06 6.14 -9.71
CA THR A 24 -0.58 6.38 -8.35
C THR A 24 -0.86 7.82 -7.95
N ASP A 25 -1.45 8.00 -6.77
CA ASP A 25 -1.65 9.31 -6.17
C ASP A 25 -0.31 9.83 -5.61
N THR A 26 0.32 10.75 -6.35
CA THR A 26 1.63 11.32 -5.99
C THR A 26 1.59 12.03 -4.64
N LEU A 27 0.45 12.63 -4.25
CA LEU A 27 0.32 13.32 -2.96
C LEU A 27 0.38 12.31 -1.80
N LYS A 28 -0.30 11.16 -1.95
CA LYS A 28 -0.20 10.07 -0.98
C LYS A 28 1.21 9.50 -0.87
N VAL A 29 1.91 9.34 -1.98
CA VAL A 29 3.30 8.87 -1.95
C VAL A 29 4.19 9.82 -1.14
N ILE A 30 4.04 11.13 -1.36
CA ILE A 30 4.78 12.15 -0.61
C ILE A 30 4.40 12.13 0.89
N GLU A 31 3.13 11.96 1.21
CA GLU A 31 2.65 11.85 2.58
C GLU A 31 3.28 10.64 3.29
N HIS A 32 3.19 9.44 2.70
CA HIS A 32 3.79 8.23 3.25
C HIS A 32 5.31 8.38 3.42
N PHE A 33 6.00 8.91 2.40
CA PHE A 33 7.43 9.16 2.46
C PHE A 33 7.81 10.09 3.61
N THR A 34 7.03 11.16 3.80
CA THR A 34 7.24 12.14 4.88
C THR A 34 7.05 11.48 6.25
N LYS A 35 5.96 10.73 6.45
CA LYS A 35 5.67 10.02 7.71
C LYS A 35 6.71 8.96 8.05
N ILE A 36 7.33 8.33 7.03
CA ILE A 36 8.36 7.31 7.24
C ILE A 36 9.74 7.93 7.52
N THR A 37 10.08 9.05 6.88
CA THR A 37 11.46 9.58 6.87
C THR A 37 11.68 10.80 7.76
N LYS A 38 10.65 11.61 8.03
CA LYS A 38 10.78 12.90 8.71
C LYS A 38 10.51 12.85 10.22
N ASN A 39 10.54 11.66 10.82
CA ASN A 39 10.42 11.51 12.26
C ASN A 39 11.69 12.00 12.98
N LYS A 40 11.49 12.59 14.16
CA LYS A 40 12.57 12.94 15.09
C LYS A 40 12.37 12.12 16.38
N PRO A 41 13.34 11.31 16.81
CA PRO A 41 14.66 11.08 16.19
C PRO A 41 14.57 10.29 14.87
N TYR A 42 15.60 10.39 14.02
CA TYR A 42 15.60 9.72 12.71
C TYR A 42 15.48 8.20 12.84
N ARG A 43 14.71 7.58 11.94
CA ARG A 43 14.50 6.12 11.88
C ARG A 43 15.81 5.38 11.54
N ASN A 44 16.48 4.81 12.54
CA ASN A 44 17.64 3.93 12.37
C ASN A 44 17.72 2.90 13.52
N TYR A 45 18.60 1.90 13.42
CA TYR A 45 18.71 0.79 14.38
C TYR A 45 19.06 1.20 15.82
N LYS A 46 19.59 2.40 16.03
CA LYS A 46 19.89 2.96 17.36
C LYS A 46 18.65 3.57 18.01
N ASN A 47 17.68 4.01 17.21
CA ASN A 47 16.49 4.74 17.64
C ASN A 47 15.25 3.84 17.56
N ILE A 48 15.11 2.93 18.52
CA ILE A 48 14.02 1.92 18.55
C ILE A 48 12.64 2.58 18.61
N GLU A 49 12.49 3.67 19.36
CA GLU A 49 11.23 4.40 19.43
C GLU A 49 10.78 4.88 18.05
N ALA A 50 11.67 5.51 17.28
CA ALA A 50 11.38 5.93 15.92
C ALA A 50 11.08 4.75 14.98
N LEU A 51 11.73 3.60 15.17
CA LEU A 51 11.39 2.38 14.43
C LEU A 51 9.98 1.89 14.75
N ASN A 52 9.60 1.89 16.04
CA ASN A 52 8.30 1.45 16.51
C ASN A 52 7.18 2.39 16.05
N THR A 53 7.38 3.71 16.11
CA THR A 53 6.42 4.69 15.59
C THR A 53 6.18 4.50 14.09
N VAL A 54 7.24 4.25 13.31
CA VAL A 54 7.08 3.99 11.88
C VAL A 54 6.43 2.64 11.61
N ALA A 55 6.75 1.61 12.39
CA ALA A 55 6.08 0.32 12.30
C ALA A 55 4.58 0.44 12.57
N GLU A 56 4.20 1.21 13.60
CA GLU A 56 2.80 1.50 13.92
C GLU A 56 2.08 2.24 12.78
N TYR A 57 2.73 3.25 12.21
CA TYR A 57 2.19 3.95 11.05
C TYR A 57 1.92 3.00 9.87
N ILE A 58 2.91 2.19 9.48
CA ILE A 58 2.77 1.24 8.36
C ILE A 58 1.69 0.20 8.67
N TYR A 59 1.62 -0.30 9.90
CA TYR A 59 0.59 -1.23 10.33
C TYR A 59 -0.81 -0.62 10.17
N ASN A 60 -1.00 0.61 10.64
CA ASN A 60 -2.28 1.30 10.56
C ASN A 60 -2.67 1.58 9.11
N GLU A 61 -1.73 1.98 8.25
CA GLU A 61 -2.00 2.17 6.82
C GLU A 61 -2.38 0.86 6.13
N PHE A 62 -1.65 -0.24 6.36
CA PHE A 62 -1.96 -1.55 5.78
C PHE A 62 -3.27 -2.14 6.29
N SER A 63 -3.60 -1.91 7.56
CA SER A 63 -4.83 -2.38 8.18
C SER A 63 -6.10 -1.79 7.56
N LYS A 64 -6.00 -0.65 6.85
CA LYS A 64 -7.11 -0.10 6.04
C LYS A 64 -7.48 -0.98 4.86
N TYR A 65 -6.55 -1.82 4.39
CA TYR A 65 -6.70 -2.60 3.15
C TYR A 65 -6.70 -4.11 3.37
N SER A 66 -6.19 -4.60 4.51
CA SER A 66 -6.22 -6.03 4.84
C SER A 66 -6.27 -6.28 6.33
N GLN A 67 -7.18 -7.17 6.73
CA GLN A 67 -7.27 -7.71 8.09
C GLN A 67 -6.12 -8.67 8.43
N LYS A 68 -5.31 -9.07 7.45
CA LYS A 68 -4.17 -9.98 7.64
C LYS A 68 -2.85 -9.24 7.89
N THR A 69 -2.95 -8.00 8.37
CA THR A 69 -1.79 -7.20 8.77
C THR A 69 -1.39 -7.59 10.20
N HIS A 70 -0.12 -7.91 10.43
CA HIS A 70 0.39 -8.32 11.74
C HIS A 70 1.84 -7.91 11.92
N TYR A 71 2.26 -7.80 13.19
CA TYR A 71 3.67 -7.64 13.52
C TYR A 71 4.37 -9.00 13.55
N GLN A 72 5.61 -9.01 13.09
CA GLN A 72 6.57 -10.07 13.40
C GLN A 72 7.65 -9.44 14.29
N GLU A 73 7.65 -9.83 15.56
CA GLU A 73 8.59 -9.31 16.55
C GLU A 73 9.86 -10.17 16.59
N TYR A 74 11.01 -9.53 16.81
CA TYR A 74 12.29 -10.20 16.93
C TYR A 74 13.24 -9.42 17.86
N THR A 75 14.23 -10.12 18.42
CA THR A 75 15.17 -9.55 19.39
C THR A 75 16.60 -9.63 18.87
N VAL A 76 17.35 -8.53 19.01
CA VAL A 76 18.79 -8.47 18.73
C VAL A 76 19.45 -7.78 19.91
N ASP A 77 20.42 -8.41 20.56
CA ASP A 77 21.15 -7.86 21.72
C ASP A 77 20.21 -7.23 22.77
N VAL A 78 19.16 -7.98 23.17
CA VAL A 78 18.15 -7.57 24.17
C VAL A 78 17.20 -6.43 23.70
N LYS A 79 17.37 -5.92 22.48
CA LYS A 79 16.49 -4.91 21.88
C LYS A 79 15.39 -5.57 21.06
N PHE A 80 14.16 -5.10 21.24
CA PHE A 80 12.98 -5.58 20.51
C PHE A 80 12.75 -4.76 19.25
N TYR A 81 12.57 -5.45 18.14
CA TYR A 81 12.30 -4.90 16.82
C TYR A 81 11.04 -5.53 16.23
N LYS A 82 10.43 -4.85 15.26
CA LYS A 82 9.20 -5.30 14.61
C LYS A 82 9.27 -5.13 13.11
N ASN A 83 8.96 -6.19 12.38
CA ASN A 83 8.54 -6.13 10.98
C ASN A 83 7.03 -5.99 10.92
N VAL A 84 6.52 -5.31 9.87
CA VAL A 84 5.09 -5.24 9.57
C VAL A 84 4.82 -6.06 8.32
N ILE A 85 3.97 -7.08 8.43
CA ILE A 85 3.64 -7.98 7.33
C ILE A 85 2.15 -7.81 7.01
N CYS A 86 1.84 -7.55 5.74
CA CYS A 86 0.46 -7.46 5.25
C CYS A 86 0.27 -8.41 4.07
N ASN A 87 -0.72 -9.30 4.21
CA ASN A 87 -1.04 -10.28 3.18
C ASN A 87 -2.27 -9.82 2.38
N PHE A 88 -2.10 -9.76 1.06
CA PHE A 88 -3.18 -9.48 0.12
C PHE A 88 -3.59 -10.77 -0.61
N GLY A 89 -4.87 -10.87 -0.98
CA GLY A 89 -5.41 -12.02 -1.71
C GLY A 89 -6.08 -13.09 -0.84
N LYS A 90 -6.74 -14.03 -1.52
CA LYS A 90 -7.45 -15.15 -0.86
C LYS A 90 -6.43 -16.14 -0.29
N SER A 91 -6.72 -16.61 0.93
CA SER A 91 -6.06 -17.81 1.45
C SER A 91 -6.38 -18.96 0.51
N LYS A 92 -5.40 -19.74 0.07
CA LYS A 92 -5.71 -21.04 -0.53
C LYS A 92 -6.30 -21.88 0.59
N SER A 93 -7.59 -22.24 0.48
CA SER A 93 -8.24 -23.22 1.36
C SER A 93 -7.79 -24.62 0.99
#